data_AF-A0A938WDJ9-F1
#
_entry.id   AF-A0A938WDJ9-F1
#
_cell.length_a   1.000
_cell.length_b   1.000
_cell.length_c   1.000
_cell.angle_alpha   90.00
_cell.angle_beta   90.00
_cell.angle_gamma   90.00
#
_symmetry.space_group_name_H-M   'P 1'
#
loop_
_entity.id
_entity.type
_entity.pdbx_description
1 polymer ?
#
loop_
_entity_poly.entity_id
_entity_poly.type
_entity_poly.pdbx_seq_one_letter_code
_entity_poly.pdbx_strand_id
1 'polypeptide(L)'
;LAAIIVLDDNDDQTISAASARILGTVLGGLITFLVHTILSGWMGVLVSLVLMIPILQALGWQSALGTAGITCIMFLMIPSHVALNWNYVFNRALDTVVGCVVAILVGLLFWPRDSYRELNAADQRLRCALLSQLQHYNAWLQDQQQRPTPLNPAPLTTDLVRMEQLVGRERSGPRHRLLRRRQWEQRLRLWQLTQFHWISWERLLQSLPEQKAQQAELIRHTVEALQQQLAATPAPTPQRQSRSWQQLAEQQQLPLLPLLALAEELRPLHACLGGLNRLAPQ
;
A
#
# COMPACT_ATOMS: atom_id res chain seq x y z
N LEU A 1 -21.02 -3.77 19.93
CA LEU A 1 -19.64 -3.98 20.42
C LEU A 1 -18.74 -4.74 19.43
N ALA A 2 -19.26 -5.66 18.61
CA ALA A 2 -18.50 -6.25 17.49
C ALA A 2 -18.23 -5.29 16.31
N ALA A 3 -18.93 -4.15 16.22
CA ALA A 3 -18.79 -3.19 15.12
C ALA A 3 -17.57 -2.25 15.25
N ILE A 4 -16.97 -2.13 16.43
CA ILE A 4 -15.83 -1.21 16.68
C ILE A 4 -14.49 -1.93 16.52
N ILE A 5 -14.48 -3.27 16.53
CA ILE A 5 -13.28 -4.11 16.38
C ILE A 5 -12.96 -4.42 14.90
N VAL A 6 -13.83 -3.99 13.96
CA VAL A 6 -13.65 -4.20 12.51
C VAL A 6 -12.86 -3.06 11.86
N LEU A 7 -12.48 -2.02 12.61
CA LEU A 7 -11.71 -0.89 12.06
C LEU A 7 -10.19 -1.00 12.28
N ASP A 8 -9.71 -2.05 12.95
CA ASP A 8 -8.27 -2.24 13.19
C ASP A 8 -7.70 -3.31 12.23
N ASP A 9 -7.21 -2.81 11.10
CA ASP A 9 -5.98 -3.21 10.43
C ASP A 9 -5.53 -4.69 10.59
N ASN A 10 -6.18 -5.64 9.90
CA ASN A 10 -5.53 -6.90 9.49
C ASN A 10 -6.35 -7.77 8.51
N ASP A 11 -6.39 -7.40 7.23
CA ASP A 11 -7.07 -8.22 6.21
C ASP A 11 -6.36 -9.56 5.93
N ASP A 12 -5.06 -9.67 6.23
CA ASP A 12 -4.33 -10.94 6.20
C ASP A 12 -4.86 -11.92 7.26
N GLN A 13 -5.43 -11.42 8.36
CA GLN A 13 -6.15 -12.26 9.31
C GLN A 13 -7.53 -12.68 8.79
N THR A 14 -8.18 -11.94 7.89
CA THR A 14 -9.52 -12.29 7.40
C THR A 14 -9.51 -13.50 6.47
N ILE A 15 -8.57 -13.57 5.52
CA ILE A 15 -8.44 -14.73 4.61
C ILE A 15 -7.81 -15.93 5.32
N SER A 16 -6.81 -15.70 6.18
CA SER A 16 -6.25 -16.73 7.05
C SER A 16 -7.31 -17.29 8.01
N ALA A 17 -8.12 -16.43 8.66
CA ALA A 17 -9.19 -16.87 9.55
C ALA A 17 -10.34 -17.55 8.80
N ALA A 18 -10.67 -17.12 7.58
CA ALA A 18 -11.69 -17.78 6.77
C ALA A 18 -11.24 -19.18 6.32
N SER A 19 -10.01 -19.33 5.83
CA SER A 19 -9.46 -20.63 5.46
C SER A 19 -9.23 -21.54 6.67
N ALA A 20 -8.78 -21.00 7.81
CA ALA A 20 -8.69 -21.73 9.08
C ALA A 20 -10.06 -22.18 9.61
N ARG A 21 -11.13 -21.40 9.41
CA ARG A 21 -12.51 -21.80 9.77
C ARG A 21 -13.04 -22.92 8.88
N ILE A 22 -12.80 -22.85 7.57
CA ILE A 22 -13.23 -23.90 6.64
C ILE A 22 -12.47 -25.19 6.93
N LEU A 23 -11.14 -25.13 7.02
CA LEU A 23 -10.30 -26.30 7.28
C LEU A 23 -10.54 -26.85 8.68
N GLY A 24 -10.74 -26.00 9.69
CA GLY A 24 -11.07 -26.42 11.06
C GLY A 24 -12.43 -27.11 11.17
N THR A 25 -13.43 -26.67 10.40
CA THR A 25 -14.77 -27.31 10.39
C THR A 25 -14.73 -28.63 9.63
N VAL A 26 -14.01 -28.69 8.50
CA VAL A 26 -13.85 -29.93 7.71
C VAL A 26 -13.01 -30.97 8.46
N LEU A 27 -11.84 -30.60 9.02
CA LEU A 27 -11.04 -31.51 9.84
C LEU A 27 -11.76 -31.89 11.13
N GLY A 28 -12.40 -30.93 11.82
CA GLY A 28 -13.15 -31.20 13.05
C GLY A 28 -14.30 -32.18 12.81
N GLY A 29 -15.02 -32.02 11.70
CA GLY A 29 -16.05 -32.96 11.25
C GLY A 29 -15.47 -34.35 10.91
N LEU A 30 -14.34 -34.40 10.21
CA LEU A 30 -13.68 -35.65 9.79
C LEU A 30 -13.09 -36.43 10.98
N ILE A 31 -12.47 -35.74 11.95
CA ILE A 31 -11.91 -36.35 13.16
C ILE A 31 -13.05 -36.86 14.06
N THR A 32 -14.11 -36.06 14.23
CA THR A 32 -15.29 -36.49 14.98
C THR A 32 -15.96 -37.70 14.31
N PHE A 33 -15.98 -37.75 12.98
CA PHE A 33 -16.44 -38.89 12.18
C PHE A 33 -15.62 -40.17 12.44
N LEU A 34 -14.27 -40.09 12.42
CA LEU A 34 -13.38 -41.24 12.68
C LEU A 34 -13.47 -41.76 14.13
N VAL A 35 -13.60 -40.85 15.10
CA VAL A 35 -13.68 -41.23 16.51
C VAL A 35 -15.05 -41.84 16.83
N HIS A 36 -16.12 -41.28 16.27
CA HIS A 36 -17.48 -41.78 16.50
C HIS A 36 -17.78 -43.11 15.78
N THR A 37 -17.07 -43.42 14.68
CA THR A 37 -17.16 -44.73 14.02
C THR A 37 -16.58 -45.86 14.85
N ILE A 38 -15.69 -45.56 15.80
CA ILE A 38 -15.04 -46.54 16.68
C ILE A 38 -15.67 -46.54 18.09
N LEU A 39 -16.13 -45.39 18.59
CA LEU A 39 -16.70 -45.22 19.93
C LEU A 39 -18.04 -44.49 19.90
N SER A 40 -19.11 -45.17 20.33
CA SER A 40 -20.43 -44.56 20.54
C SER A 40 -20.61 -44.07 21.98
N GLY A 41 -21.37 -42.98 22.16
CA GLY A 41 -21.66 -42.37 23.47
C GLY A 41 -20.72 -41.23 23.87
N TRP A 42 -20.87 -40.74 25.11
CA TRP A 42 -20.16 -39.58 25.68
C TRP A 42 -18.63 -39.68 25.61
N MET A 43 -18.10 -40.91 25.62
CA MET A 43 -16.66 -41.20 25.48
C MET A 43 -16.13 -40.78 24.11
N GLY A 44 -16.89 -40.96 23.01
CA GLY A 44 -16.46 -40.57 21.67
C GLY A 44 -16.35 -39.05 21.51
N VAL A 45 -17.21 -38.28 22.16
CA VAL A 45 -17.18 -36.81 22.15
C VAL A 45 -16.00 -36.26 22.96
N LEU A 46 -15.72 -36.87 24.11
CA LEU A 46 -14.60 -36.46 24.95
C LEU A 46 -13.25 -36.77 24.28
N VAL A 47 -13.15 -37.94 23.63
CA VAL A 47 -11.96 -38.35 22.89
C VAL A 47 -11.77 -37.51 21.62
N SER A 48 -12.83 -37.15 20.90
CA SER A 48 -12.69 -36.29 19.72
C SER A 48 -12.23 -34.88 20.11
N LEU A 49 -12.76 -34.33 21.21
CA LEU A 49 -12.36 -33.02 21.75
C LEU A 49 -10.89 -33.02 22.16
N VAL A 50 -10.44 -34.06 22.88
CA VAL A 50 -9.05 -34.19 23.35
C VAL A 50 -8.09 -34.39 22.18
N LEU A 51 -8.49 -35.08 21.11
CA LEU A 51 -7.67 -35.25 19.89
C LEU A 51 -7.64 -34.01 19.00
N MET A 52 -8.71 -33.22 18.97
CA MET A 52 -8.81 -32.03 18.12
C MET A 52 -7.82 -30.93 18.56
N ILE A 53 -7.60 -30.79 19.86
CA ILE A 53 -6.72 -29.77 20.46
C ILE A 53 -5.25 -29.88 19.99
N PRO A 54 -4.56 -31.03 20.09
CA PRO A 54 -3.16 -31.16 19.64
C PRO A 54 -3.03 -31.06 18.11
N ILE A 55 -4.03 -31.53 17.35
CA ILE A 55 -4.00 -31.46 15.88
C ILE A 55 -4.13 -30.00 15.40
N LEU A 56 -5.05 -29.23 15.98
CA LEU A 56 -5.19 -27.79 15.68
C LEU A 56 -3.98 -26.97 16.11
N GLN A 57 -3.36 -27.33 17.25
CA GLN A 57 -2.13 -26.69 17.72
C GLN A 57 -0.93 -27.03 16.81
N ALA A 58 -0.82 -28.29 16.33
CA ALA A 58 0.26 -28.71 15.43
C ALA A 58 0.18 -28.04 14.05
N LEU A 59 -1.01 -27.68 13.57
CA LEU A 59 -1.20 -26.92 12.32
C LEU A 59 -1.05 -25.40 12.49
N GLY A 60 -0.77 -24.90 13.71
CA GLY A 60 -0.52 -23.48 13.98
C GLY A 60 -1.76 -22.59 13.96
N TRP A 61 -2.96 -23.16 14.07
CA TRP A 61 -4.24 -22.47 13.88
C TRP A 61 -4.95 -22.16 15.19
N GLN A 62 -4.32 -21.34 16.03
CA GLN A 62 -4.85 -20.98 17.35
C GLN A 62 -6.19 -20.21 17.29
N SER A 63 -6.50 -19.52 16.19
CA SER A 63 -7.76 -18.79 16.00
C SER A 63 -8.99 -19.69 15.83
N ALA A 64 -8.79 -20.96 15.44
CA ALA A 64 -9.88 -21.94 15.22
C ALA A 64 -10.32 -22.65 16.52
N LEU A 65 -9.50 -22.61 17.58
CA LEU A 65 -9.79 -23.23 18.88
C LEU A 65 -11.04 -22.64 19.55
N GLY A 66 -11.24 -21.32 19.43
CA GLY A 66 -12.41 -20.65 20.01
C GLY A 66 -13.73 -21.06 19.34
N THR A 67 -13.74 -21.15 18.01
CA THR A 67 -14.92 -21.62 17.25
C THR A 67 -15.19 -23.10 17.43
N ALA A 68 -14.15 -23.94 17.52
CA ALA A 68 -14.27 -25.36 17.81
C ALA A 68 -14.88 -25.60 19.20
N GLY A 69 -14.40 -24.86 20.22
CA GLY A 69 -14.93 -24.92 21.58
C GLY A 69 -16.42 -24.55 21.67
N ILE A 70 -16.82 -23.44 21.04
CA ILE A 70 -18.24 -23.01 21.01
C ILE A 70 -19.12 -24.05 20.30
N THR A 71 -18.64 -24.63 19.20
CA THR A 71 -19.40 -25.65 18.45
C THR A 71 -19.56 -26.93 19.28
N CYS A 72 -18.53 -27.35 20.02
CA CYS A 72 -18.61 -28.47 20.96
C CYS A 72 -19.56 -28.21 22.13
N ILE A 73 -19.53 -27.00 22.70
CA ILE A 73 -20.47 -26.60 23.77
C ILE A 73 -21.90 -26.59 23.22
N MET A 74 -22.13 -26.11 22.00
CA MET A 74 -23.43 -26.16 21.33
C MET A 74 -23.94 -27.59 21.13
N PHE A 75 -23.06 -28.53 20.74
CA PHE A 75 -23.41 -29.95 20.62
C PHE A 75 -23.68 -30.61 21.98
N LEU A 76 -22.98 -30.20 23.03
CA LEU A 76 -23.20 -30.66 24.41
C LEU A 76 -24.47 -30.10 25.05
N MET A 77 -24.97 -28.95 24.56
CA MET A 77 -26.15 -28.28 25.11
C MET A 77 -27.48 -28.79 24.50
N ILE A 78 -27.46 -29.72 23.54
CA ILE A 78 -28.67 -30.34 22.97
C ILE A 78 -29.09 -31.50 23.88
N PRO A 79 -30.18 -31.38 24.68
CA PRO A 79 -30.62 -32.44 25.56
C PRO A 79 -31.61 -33.32 24.80
N SER A 80 -31.12 -34.29 24.03
CA SER A 80 -31.87 -35.51 23.69
C SER A 80 -31.04 -36.47 22.86
N HIS A 81 -30.79 -37.65 23.43
CA HIS A 81 -30.15 -38.83 22.83
C HIS A 81 -30.96 -39.48 21.69
N VAL A 82 -31.84 -38.75 20.98
CA VAL A 82 -32.77 -39.34 20.00
C VAL A 82 -32.86 -38.57 18.67
N ALA A 83 -32.17 -37.44 18.50
CA ALA A 83 -32.21 -36.67 17.25
C ALA A 83 -30.83 -36.30 16.67
N LEU A 84 -29.76 -37.01 17.05
CA LEU A 84 -28.51 -37.02 16.26
C LEU A 84 -28.70 -37.89 15.01
N ASN A 85 -29.63 -37.49 14.16
CA ASN A 85 -29.81 -38.12 12.86
C ASN A 85 -28.70 -37.62 11.94
N TRP A 86 -28.09 -38.51 11.16
CA TRP A 86 -26.93 -38.26 10.29
C TRP A 86 -27.12 -37.03 9.39
N ASN A 87 -28.36 -36.83 8.93
CA ASN A 87 -28.79 -35.65 8.16
C ASN A 87 -28.60 -34.33 8.90
N TYR A 88 -28.78 -34.29 10.22
CA TYR A 88 -28.67 -33.04 10.99
C TYR A 88 -27.22 -32.55 11.06
N VAL A 89 -26.26 -33.44 11.36
CA VAL A 89 -24.84 -33.09 11.41
C VAL A 89 -24.31 -32.75 10.03
N PHE A 90 -24.71 -33.52 9.00
CA PHE A 90 -24.31 -33.25 7.61
C PHE A 90 -24.89 -31.93 7.10
N ASN A 91 -26.18 -31.67 7.30
CA ASN A 91 -26.81 -30.39 6.93
C ASN A 91 -26.15 -29.22 7.67
N ARG A 92 -25.79 -29.38 8.94
CA ARG A 92 -25.15 -28.31 9.71
C ARG A 92 -23.73 -28.01 9.24
N ALA A 93 -22.95 -29.04 8.92
CA ALA A 93 -21.62 -28.88 8.32
C ALA A 93 -21.73 -28.22 6.94
N LEU A 94 -22.67 -28.68 6.11
CA LEU A 94 -22.92 -28.16 4.77
C LEU A 94 -23.39 -26.71 4.80
N ASP A 95 -24.30 -26.33 5.69
CA ASP A 95 -24.74 -24.95 5.90
C ASP A 95 -23.58 -24.02 6.28
N THR A 96 -22.65 -24.51 7.10
CA THR A 96 -21.48 -23.73 7.53
C THR A 96 -20.49 -23.56 6.37
N VAL A 97 -20.26 -24.63 5.59
CA VAL A 97 -19.43 -24.58 4.38
C VAL A 97 -20.04 -23.64 3.34
N VAL A 98 -21.34 -23.76 3.07
CA VAL A 98 -22.05 -22.88 2.12
C VAL A 98 -22.03 -21.43 2.62
N GLY A 99 -22.28 -21.18 3.90
CA GLY A 99 -22.18 -19.85 4.50
C GLY A 99 -20.78 -19.24 4.37
N CYS A 100 -19.72 -20.03 4.59
CA CYS A 100 -18.34 -19.60 4.37
C CYS A 100 -18.03 -19.36 2.89
N VAL A 101 -18.49 -20.24 1.98
CA VAL A 101 -18.31 -20.08 0.54
C VAL A 101 -19.02 -18.81 0.05
N VAL A 102 -20.24 -18.56 0.50
CA VAL A 102 -20.99 -17.33 0.20
C VAL A 102 -20.28 -16.11 0.79
N ALA A 103 -19.78 -16.17 2.02
CA ALA A 103 -19.03 -15.06 2.63
C ALA A 103 -17.70 -14.78 1.90
N ILE A 104 -17.00 -15.82 1.43
CA ILE A 104 -15.80 -15.67 0.60
C ILE A 104 -16.16 -15.15 -0.78
N LEU A 105 -17.24 -15.62 -1.40
CA LEU A 105 -17.69 -15.15 -2.70
C LEU A 105 -18.13 -13.69 -2.64
N VAL A 106 -18.92 -13.30 -1.63
CA VAL A 106 -19.30 -11.91 -1.38
C VAL A 106 -18.06 -11.09 -1.04
N GLY A 107 -17.18 -11.60 -0.18
CA GLY A 107 -15.88 -10.99 0.11
C GLY A 107 -15.12 -10.71 -1.19
N LEU A 108 -14.88 -11.71 -2.04
CA LEU A 108 -14.15 -11.57 -3.30
C LEU A 108 -14.88 -10.70 -4.34
N LEU A 109 -16.21 -10.78 -4.42
CA LEU A 109 -17.04 -10.06 -5.38
C LEU A 109 -17.19 -8.57 -5.03
N PHE A 110 -17.19 -8.23 -3.73
CA PHE A 110 -17.23 -6.86 -3.22
C PHE A 110 -15.84 -6.29 -2.86
N TRP A 111 -14.78 -7.12 -2.80
CA TRP A 111 -13.36 -6.74 -2.64
C TRP A 111 -12.59 -6.38 -3.93
N PRO A 112 -13.20 -6.07 -5.10
CA PRO A 112 -12.49 -5.34 -6.12
C PRO A 112 -12.84 -3.85 -5.98
N ARG A 113 -12.54 -3.24 -4.83
CA ARG A 113 -12.41 -1.78 -4.80
C ARG A 113 -10.96 -1.41 -5.04
N ASP A 114 -10.59 -1.54 -6.31
CA ASP A 114 -9.80 -0.52 -6.98
C ASP A 114 -8.46 -0.07 -6.36
N SER A 115 -7.74 -0.90 -5.59
CA SER A 115 -6.40 -0.59 -5.06
C SER A 115 -5.48 0.00 -6.14
N TYR A 116 -5.57 -0.51 -7.38
CA TYR A 116 -4.82 0.02 -8.51
C TYR A 116 -5.34 1.36 -9.05
N ARG A 117 -6.66 1.58 -9.08
CA ARG A 117 -7.20 2.89 -9.47
C ARG A 117 -6.84 3.93 -8.41
N GLU A 118 -6.84 3.54 -7.14
CA GLU A 118 -6.42 4.37 -6.03
C GLU A 118 -4.93 4.69 -6.07
N LEU A 119 -4.08 3.71 -6.36
CA LEU A 119 -2.65 3.92 -6.62
C LEU A 119 -2.42 4.87 -7.81
N ASN A 120 -3.14 4.67 -8.91
CA ASN A 120 -3.08 5.57 -10.07
C ASN A 120 -3.58 6.98 -9.74
N ALA A 121 -4.66 7.10 -8.96
CA ALA A 121 -5.20 8.38 -8.55
C ALA A 121 -4.26 9.12 -7.60
N ALA A 122 -3.59 8.40 -6.68
CA ALA A 122 -2.56 8.97 -5.82
C ALA A 122 -1.34 9.44 -6.65
N ASP A 123 -0.86 8.62 -7.58
CA ASP A 123 0.23 8.99 -8.49
C ASP A 123 -0.13 10.22 -9.33
N GLN A 124 -1.34 10.28 -9.90
CA GLN A 124 -1.81 11.44 -10.65
C GLN A 124 -1.91 12.70 -9.79
N ARG A 125 -2.41 12.60 -8.55
CA ARG A 125 -2.48 13.74 -7.62
C ARG A 125 -1.09 14.28 -7.30
N LEU A 126 -0.12 13.40 -7.04
CA LEU A 126 1.27 13.80 -6.81
C LEU A 126 1.90 14.47 -8.05
N ARG A 127 1.66 13.93 -9.25
CA ARG A 127 2.13 14.54 -10.51
C ARG A 127 1.54 15.92 -10.73
N CYS A 128 0.22 16.05 -10.59
CA CYS A 128 -0.46 17.33 -10.74
C CYS A 128 0.04 18.37 -9.74
N ALA A 129 0.27 17.97 -8.49
CA ALA A 129 0.84 18.86 -7.47
C ALA A 129 2.23 19.38 -7.89
N LEU A 130 3.14 18.49 -8.27
CA LEU A 130 4.49 18.89 -8.71
C LEU A 130 4.47 19.71 -10.02
N LEU A 131 3.66 19.33 -11.00
CA LEU A 131 3.53 20.07 -12.26
C LEU A 131 2.98 21.48 -12.03
N SER A 132 1.93 21.61 -11.21
CA SER A 132 1.37 22.92 -10.88
C SER A 132 2.40 23.80 -10.17
N GLN A 133 3.20 23.24 -9.27
CA GLN A 133 4.25 23.98 -8.58
C GLN A 133 5.37 24.42 -9.52
N LEU A 134 5.81 23.55 -10.43
CA LEU A 134 6.78 23.90 -11.47
C LEU A 134 6.25 24.99 -12.41
N GLN A 135 4.96 24.98 -12.74
CA GLN A 135 4.31 26.04 -13.51
C GLN A 135 4.33 27.38 -12.77
N HIS A 136 4.02 27.40 -11.47
CA HIS A 136 4.12 28.63 -10.67
C HIS A 136 5.57 29.15 -10.60
N TYR A 137 6.56 28.27 -10.43
CA TYR A 137 7.97 28.67 -10.48
C TYR A 137 8.37 29.24 -11.83
N ASN A 138 7.91 28.65 -12.93
CA ASN A 138 8.17 29.16 -14.27
C ASN A 138 7.54 30.55 -14.48
N ALA A 139 6.28 30.74 -14.06
CA ALA A 139 5.60 32.04 -14.13
C ALA A 139 6.32 33.12 -13.30
N TRP A 140 6.82 32.79 -12.11
CA TRP A 140 7.61 33.70 -11.29
C TRP A 140 8.97 34.06 -11.92
N LEU A 141 9.67 33.09 -12.52
CA LEU A 141 10.94 33.32 -13.22
C LEU A 141 10.77 34.10 -14.54
N GLN A 142 9.55 34.14 -15.09
CA GLN A 142 9.18 34.98 -16.23
C GLN A 142 8.68 36.37 -15.82
N ASP A 143 8.79 36.73 -14.54
CA ASP A 143 8.33 38.00 -13.95
C ASP A 143 6.82 38.25 -14.12
N GLN A 144 6.03 37.18 -14.24
CA GLN A 144 4.57 37.27 -14.40
C GLN A 144 3.82 37.14 -13.08
N GLN A 145 4.43 36.51 -12.06
CA GLN A 145 3.82 36.27 -10.76
C GLN A 145 4.81 36.45 -9.61
N GLN A 146 4.27 36.58 -8.40
CA GLN A 146 5.07 36.58 -7.16
C GLN A 146 5.67 35.20 -6.90
N ARG A 147 6.75 35.18 -6.11
CA ARG A 147 7.42 33.94 -5.72
C ARG A 147 6.44 32.94 -5.10
N PRO A 148 6.35 31.70 -5.62
CA PRO A 148 5.45 30.71 -5.07
C PRO A 148 5.88 30.28 -3.66
N THR A 149 4.90 30.02 -2.81
CA THR A 149 5.13 29.43 -1.49
C THR A 149 5.51 27.96 -1.63
N PRO A 150 6.43 27.43 -0.79
CA PRO A 150 6.80 26.03 -0.81
C PRO A 150 5.60 25.10 -0.69
N LEU A 151 5.64 23.96 -1.39
CA LEU A 151 4.60 22.95 -1.27
C LEU A 151 4.49 22.47 0.18
N ASN A 152 3.25 22.39 0.68
CA ASN A 152 3.00 21.78 1.98
C ASN A 152 3.37 20.27 1.90
N PRO A 153 4.31 19.78 2.72
CA PRO A 153 4.72 18.38 2.66
C PRO A 153 3.64 17.42 3.17
N ALA A 154 2.67 17.89 3.97
CA ALA A 154 1.64 17.05 4.57
C ALA A 154 0.80 16.27 3.52
N PRO A 155 0.13 16.92 2.54
CA PRO A 155 -0.66 16.19 1.53
C PRO A 155 0.17 15.22 0.70
N LEU A 156 1.40 15.60 0.32
CA LEU A 156 2.33 14.73 -0.40
C LEU A 156 2.67 13.49 0.42
N THR A 157 2.98 13.67 1.70
CA THR A 157 3.31 12.56 2.61
C THR A 157 2.12 11.64 2.81
N THR A 158 0.91 12.19 2.97
CA THR A 158 -0.31 11.39 3.12
C THR A 158 -0.55 10.50 1.92
N ASP A 159 -0.42 11.03 0.70
CA ASP A 159 -0.59 10.24 -0.52
C ASP A 159 0.51 9.17 -0.68
N LEU A 160 1.76 9.47 -0.28
CA LEU A 160 2.86 8.51 -0.31
C LEU A 160 2.71 7.38 0.70
N VAL A 161 2.35 7.69 1.94
CA VAL A 161 2.07 6.70 2.99
C VAL A 161 0.92 5.80 2.54
N ARG A 162 -0.12 6.38 1.94
CA ARG A 162 -1.25 5.62 1.40
C ARG A 162 -0.83 4.70 0.26
N MET A 163 0.03 5.17 -0.65
CA MET A 163 0.59 4.31 -1.71
C MET A 163 1.45 3.18 -1.13
N GLU A 164 2.24 3.44 -0.10
CA GLU A 164 3.05 2.44 0.58
C GLU A 164 2.20 1.35 1.25
N GLN A 165 1.15 1.75 1.96
CA GLN A 165 0.18 0.82 2.56
C GLN A 165 -0.49 -0.06 1.49
N LEU A 166 -0.93 0.53 0.39
CA LEU A 166 -1.56 -0.20 -0.72
C LEU A 166 -0.59 -1.18 -1.39
N VAL A 167 0.65 -0.76 -1.65
CA VAL A 167 1.68 -1.64 -2.22
C VAL A 167 2.05 -2.76 -1.25
N GLY A 168 2.15 -2.46 0.05
CA GLY A 168 2.42 -3.43 1.10
C GLY A 168 1.36 -4.52 1.19
N ARG A 169 0.08 -4.12 1.21
CA ARG A 169 -1.08 -5.03 1.22
C ARG A 169 -1.14 -5.93 -0.02
N GLU A 170 -0.91 -5.36 -1.20
CA GLU A 170 -0.98 -6.12 -2.45
C GLU A 170 0.27 -7.00 -2.68
N ARG A 171 1.34 -6.80 -1.90
CA ARG A 171 2.57 -7.62 -1.96
C ARG A 171 2.38 -9.02 -1.37
N SER A 172 1.63 -9.15 -0.28
CA SER A 172 1.24 -10.45 0.31
C SER A 172 0.03 -11.07 -0.41
N GLY A 173 -0.74 -10.26 -1.14
CA GLY A 173 -1.96 -10.69 -1.83
C GLY A 173 -1.77 -11.46 -3.15
N PRO A 174 -2.88 -11.98 -3.72
CA PRO A 174 -2.87 -12.79 -4.94
C PRO A 174 -2.43 -12.02 -6.20
N ARG A 175 -2.38 -10.69 -6.14
CA ARG A 175 -2.06 -9.81 -7.28
C ARG A 175 -0.60 -9.31 -7.30
N HIS A 176 0.29 -9.89 -6.49
CA HIS A 176 1.72 -9.55 -6.46
C HIS A 176 2.38 -9.57 -7.86
N ARG A 177 1.98 -10.48 -8.76
CA ARG A 177 2.49 -10.54 -10.14
C ARG A 177 2.15 -9.29 -10.96
N LEU A 178 0.96 -8.72 -10.78
CA LEU A 178 0.51 -7.52 -11.49
C LEU A 178 1.22 -6.26 -10.96
N LEU A 179 1.41 -6.17 -9.64
CA LEU A 179 2.24 -5.12 -9.03
C LEU A 179 3.66 -5.11 -9.61
N ARG A 180 4.29 -6.30 -9.67
CA ARG A 180 5.66 -6.45 -10.18
C ARG A 180 5.75 -6.12 -11.67
N ARG A 181 4.76 -6.53 -12.48
CA ARG A 181 4.68 -6.17 -13.90
C ARG A 181 4.56 -4.67 -14.13
N ARG A 182 3.80 -3.95 -13.30
CA ARG A 182 3.65 -2.49 -13.37
C ARG A 182 4.69 -1.71 -12.56
N GLN A 183 5.69 -2.40 -12.01
CA GLN A 183 6.85 -1.82 -11.33
C GLN A 183 6.48 -0.82 -10.21
N TRP A 184 5.36 -1.05 -9.52
CA TRP A 184 4.88 -0.14 -8.48
C TRP A 184 5.85 0.04 -7.31
N GLU A 185 6.61 -0.99 -6.97
CA GLU A 185 7.66 -0.90 -5.95
C GLU A 185 8.77 0.09 -6.35
N GLN A 186 9.15 0.08 -7.63
CA GLN A 186 10.15 1.02 -8.15
C GLN A 186 9.59 2.43 -8.21
N ARG A 187 8.34 2.59 -8.66
CA ARG A 187 7.65 3.88 -8.69
C ARG A 187 7.51 4.50 -7.30
N LEU A 188 7.15 3.71 -6.29
CA LEU A 188 7.04 4.16 -4.91
C LEU A 188 8.39 4.68 -4.39
N ARG A 189 9.49 3.96 -4.64
CA ARG A 189 10.83 4.42 -4.26
C ARG A 189 11.23 5.71 -4.96
N LEU A 190 10.95 5.81 -6.26
CA LEU A 190 11.21 7.05 -7.02
C LEU A 190 10.41 8.22 -6.46
N TRP A 191 9.16 7.99 -6.06
CA TRP A 191 8.33 9.00 -5.42
C TRP A 191 8.87 9.45 -4.05
N GLN A 192 9.29 8.51 -3.20
CA GLN A 192 9.93 8.81 -1.91
C GLN A 192 11.22 9.64 -2.09
N LEU A 193 12.07 9.26 -3.05
CA LEU A 193 13.27 10.02 -3.39
C LEU A 193 12.91 11.41 -3.95
N THR A 194 11.91 11.49 -4.82
CA THR A 194 11.44 12.76 -5.39
C THR A 194 10.98 13.69 -4.29
N GLN A 195 10.21 13.21 -3.30
CA GLN A 195 9.77 14.03 -2.18
C GLN A 195 10.95 14.62 -1.40
N PHE A 196 11.94 13.80 -1.06
CA PHE A 196 13.12 14.24 -0.31
C PHE A 196 13.90 15.33 -1.08
N HIS A 197 14.26 15.04 -2.33
CA HIS A 197 15.02 15.96 -3.17
C HIS A 197 14.22 17.23 -3.51
N TRP A 198 12.90 17.10 -3.69
CA TRP A 198 12.01 18.24 -3.93
C TRP A 198 12.02 19.23 -2.76
N ILE A 199 11.83 18.74 -1.53
CA ILE A 199 11.81 19.60 -0.33
C ILE A 199 13.18 20.30 -0.14
N SER A 200 14.28 19.58 -0.38
CA SER A 200 15.64 20.13 -0.32
C SER A 200 15.83 21.24 -1.36
N TRP A 201 15.51 20.93 -2.62
CA TRP A 201 15.61 21.85 -3.75
C TRP A 201 14.77 23.11 -3.55
N GLU A 202 13.51 22.95 -3.12
CA GLU A 202 12.59 24.06 -2.91
C GLU A 202 13.07 24.98 -1.78
N ARG A 203 13.56 24.43 -0.67
CA ARG A 203 14.14 25.20 0.43
C ARG A 203 15.41 25.95 0.01
N LEU A 204 16.29 25.31 -0.75
CA LEU A 204 17.50 25.94 -1.28
C LEU A 204 17.15 27.07 -2.24
N LEU A 205 16.18 26.86 -3.12
CA LEU A 205 15.70 27.90 -4.02
C LEU A 205 15.19 29.09 -3.21
N GLN A 206 14.31 28.86 -2.22
CA GLN A 206 13.78 29.90 -1.32
C GLN A 206 14.86 30.71 -0.59
N SER A 207 15.99 30.10 -0.27
CA SER A 207 17.10 30.80 0.39
C SER A 207 17.82 31.82 -0.51
N LEU A 208 17.63 31.75 -1.83
CA LEU A 208 18.22 32.69 -2.78
C LEU A 208 17.46 34.04 -2.80
N PRO A 209 18.16 35.17 -2.97
CA PRO A 209 17.53 36.48 -3.17
C PRO A 209 16.64 36.49 -4.41
N GLU A 210 15.38 36.92 -4.25
CA GLU A 210 14.33 36.82 -5.27
C GLU A 210 14.72 37.50 -6.60
N GLN A 211 15.12 38.77 -6.56
CA GLN A 211 15.47 39.56 -7.75
C GLN A 211 16.63 38.93 -8.55
N LYS A 212 17.65 38.45 -7.86
CA LYS A 212 18.84 37.83 -8.49
C LYS A 212 18.52 36.45 -9.06
N ALA A 213 17.63 35.71 -8.42
CA ALA A 213 17.18 34.40 -8.90
C ALA A 213 16.32 34.51 -10.17
N GLN A 214 15.50 35.55 -10.30
CA GLN A 214 14.74 35.81 -11.54
C GLN A 214 15.63 36.17 -12.72
N GLN A 215 16.74 36.88 -12.49
CA GLN A 215 17.71 37.25 -13.53
C GLN A 215 18.62 36.08 -13.98
N ALA A 216 18.59 34.97 -13.24
CA ALA A 216 19.44 33.80 -13.50
C ALA A 216 18.80 32.89 -14.56
N GLU A 217 19.16 33.07 -15.83
CA GLU A 217 18.64 32.26 -16.95
C GLU A 217 18.86 30.76 -16.77
N LEU A 218 19.96 30.38 -16.11
CA LEU A 218 20.27 28.98 -15.84
C LEU A 218 19.26 28.35 -14.88
N ILE A 219 18.79 29.09 -13.87
CA ILE A 219 17.74 28.62 -12.95
C ILE A 219 16.44 28.40 -13.74
N ARG A 220 16.06 29.37 -14.59
CA ARG A 220 14.88 29.26 -15.48
C ARG A 220 14.94 27.99 -16.34
N HIS A 221 16.04 27.77 -17.05
CA HIS A 221 16.20 26.57 -17.89
C HIS A 221 16.14 25.27 -17.10
N THR A 222 16.64 25.25 -15.86
CA THR A 222 16.57 24.03 -15.04
C THR A 222 15.15 23.73 -14.58
N VAL A 223 14.36 24.74 -14.20
CA VAL A 223 12.94 24.57 -13.85
C VAL A 223 12.13 24.08 -15.05
N GLU A 224 12.36 24.67 -16.23
CA GLU A 224 11.76 24.22 -17.48
C GLU A 224 12.13 22.76 -17.80
N ALA A 225 13.39 22.37 -17.61
CA ALA A 225 13.84 21.00 -17.82
C ALA A 225 13.15 20.01 -16.87
N LEU A 226 12.98 20.37 -15.58
CA LEU A 226 12.23 19.55 -14.62
C LEU A 226 10.75 19.40 -15.03
N GLN A 227 10.13 20.49 -15.50
CA GLN A 227 8.76 20.46 -16.00
C GLN A 227 8.63 19.54 -17.21
N GLN A 228 9.56 19.63 -18.16
CA GLN A 228 9.59 18.77 -19.33
C GLN A 228 9.82 17.30 -18.97
N GLN A 229 10.66 16.99 -17.98
CA GLN A 229 10.86 15.61 -17.53
C GLN A 229 9.58 14.95 -17.03
N LEU A 230 8.76 15.72 -16.31
CA LEU A 230 7.54 15.22 -15.71
C LEU A 230 6.36 15.20 -16.69
N ALA A 231 6.30 16.15 -17.63
CA ALA A 231 5.18 16.31 -18.57
C ALA A 231 5.39 15.67 -19.96
N ALA A 232 6.64 15.59 -20.43
CA ALA A 232 6.99 15.22 -21.81
C ALA A 232 7.99 14.05 -21.85
N THR A 233 8.49 13.68 -23.03
CA THR A 233 9.40 12.54 -23.15
C THR A 233 10.68 12.75 -22.33
N PRO A 234 11.03 11.81 -21.43
CA PRO A 234 12.12 12.02 -20.51
C PRO A 234 13.47 12.02 -21.23
N ALA A 235 14.17 13.15 -21.14
CA ALA A 235 15.53 13.37 -21.64
C ALA A 235 16.60 12.76 -20.71
N PRO A 236 17.83 12.49 -21.18
CA PRO A 236 18.91 12.00 -20.32
C PRO A 236 19.25 12.99 -19.20
N THR A 237 19.65 12.46 -18.04
CA THR A 237 20.03 13.27 -16.89
C THR A 237 21.22 14.19 -17.23
N PRO A 238 21.12 15.50 -16.95
CA PRO A 238 22.18 16.44 -17.27
C PRO A 238 23.50 16.08 -16.56
N GLN A 239 24.60 16.43 -17.21
CA GLN A 239 25.94 16.33 -16.60
C GLN A 239 26.11 17.39 -15.51
N ARG A 240 27.04 17.16 -14.58
CA ARG A 240 27.37 18.13 -13.53
C ARG A 240 28.04 19.35 -14.15
N GLN A 241 27.38 20.51 -14.10
CA GLN A 241 27.86 21.76 -14.69
C GLN A 241 28.38 22.74 -13.64
N SER A 242 29.20 22.29 -12.68
CA SER A 242 29.65 23.11 -11.53
C SER A 242 30.26 24.45 -11.91
N ARG A 243 31.03 24.51 -13.02
CA ARG A 243 31.65 25.76 -13.52
C ARG A 243 30.61 26.81 -13.94
N SER A 244 29.52 26.39 -14.59
CA SER A 244 28.48 27.33 -15.04
C SER A 244 27.74 27.97 -13.85
N TRP A 245 27.48 27.17 -12.81
CA TRP A 245 26.90 27.67 -11.55
C TRP A 245 27.86 28.58 -10.80
N GLN A 246 29.15 28.27 -10.77
CA GLN A 246 30.17 29.17 -10.18
C GLN A 246 30.21 30.53 -10.90
N GLN A 247 30.25 30.52 -12.24
CA GLN A 247 30.21 31.75 -13.03
C GLN A 247 28.94 32.56 -12.80
N LEU A 248 27.79 31.89 -12.68
CA LEU A 248 26.53 32.55 -12.37
C LEU A 248 26.53 33.17 -10.96
N ALA A 249 27.12 32.49 -9.98
CA ALA A 249 27.28 33.02 -8.63
C ALA A 249 28.08 34.33 -8.63
N GLU A 250 29.19 34.36 -9.39
CA GLU A 250 30.05 35.54 -9.52
C GLU A 250 29.34 36.69 -10.25
N GLN A 251 28.71 36.39 -11.40
CA GLN A 251 28.04 37.40 -12.23
C GLN A 251 26.85 38.06 -11.52
N GLN A 252 26.02 37.26 -10.85
CA GLN A 252 24.80 37.73 -10.18
C GLN A 252 25.00 38.02 -8.69
N GLN A 253 26.24 37.91 -8.19
CA GLN A 253 26.58 38.04 -6.76
C GLN A 253 25.63 37.21 -5.86
N LEU A 254 25.40 35.95 -6.25
CA LEU A 254 24.58 34.99 -5.51
C LEU A 254 25.45 34.20 -4.53
N PRO A 255 24.88 33.72 -3.41
CA PRO A 255 25.63 32.92 -2.44
C PRO A 255 26.04 31.59 -3.07
N LEU A 256 27.36 31.36 -3.19
CA LEU A 256 27.92 30.23 -3.93
C LEU A 256 27.51 28.87 -3.34
N LEU A 257 27.55 28.71 -2.02
CA LEU A 257 27.26 27.43 -1.37
C LEU A 257 25.80 26.96 -1.57
N PRO A 258 24.76 27.78 -1.29
CA PRO A 258 23.37 27.43 -1.61
C PRO A 258 23.15 27.13 -3.10
N LEU A 259 23.82 27.89 -3.99
CA LEU A 259 23.68 27.69 -5.43
C LEU A 259 24.27 26.36 -5.89
N LEU A 260 25.46 25.99 -5.40
CA LEU A 260 26.07 24.70 -5.70
C LEU A 260 25.27 23.54 -5.09
N ALA A 261 24.75 23.71 -3.87
CA ALA A 261 23.85 22.72 -3.26
C ALA A 261 22.58 22.52 -4.11
N LEU A 262 21.99 23.61 -4.61
CA LEU A 262 20.84 23.56 -5.50
C LEU A 262 21.18 22.81 -6.81
N ALA A 263 22.36 23.06 -7.38
CA ALA A 263 22.86 22.36 -8.56
C ALA A 263 23.04 20.85 -8.34
N GLU A 264 23.48 20.44 -7.16
CA GLU A 264 23.62 19.02 -6.79
C GLU A 264 22.27 18.32 -6.64
N GLU A 265 21.26 19.00 -6.08
CA GLU A 265 19.91 18.45 -5.89
C GLU A 265 19.12 18.33 -7.21
N LEU A 266 19.41 19.17 -8.20
CA LEU A 266 18.75 19.13 -9.51
C LEU A 266 18.94 17.79 -10.23
N ARG A 267 20.10 17.16 -10.08
CA ARG A 267 20.45 15.92 -10.79
C ARG A 267 19.65 14.69 -10.34
N PRO A 268 19.61 14.34 -9.04
CA PRO A 268 18.78 13.23 -8.58
C PRO A 268 17.30 13.52 -8.82
N LEU A 269 16.85 14.77 -8.65
CA LEU A 269 15.47 15.16 -8.91
C LEU A 269 15.10 14.95 -10.38
N HIS A 270 15.91 15.42 -11.32
CA HIS A 270 15.71 15.20 -12.75
C HIS A 270 15.69 13.70 -13.11
N ALA A 271 16.60 12.91 -12.53
CA ALA A 271 16.63 11.45 -12.74
C ALA A 271 15.37 10.75 -12.20
N CYS A 272 14.88 11.17 -11.04
CA CYS A 272 13.69 10.60 -10.42
C CYS A 272 12.42 10.94 -11.22
N LEU A 273 12.24 12.20 -11.63
CA LEU A 273 11.10 12.62 -12.45
C LEU A 273 11.09 11.89 -13.80
N GLY A 274 12.24 11.80 -14.48
CA GLY A 274 12.35 11.05 -15.74
C GLY A 274 12.15 9.54 -15.55
N GLY A 275 12.49 8.99 -14.39
CA GLY A 275 12.14 7.62 -14.00
C GLY A 275 10.63 7.43 -13.83
N LEU A 276 9.98 8.31 -13.07
CA LEU A 276 8.53 8.27 -12.84
C LEU A 276 7.74 8.32 -14.14
N ASN A 277 8.19 9.15 -15.10
CA ASN A 277 7.53 9.26 -16.38
C ASN A 277 7.75 8.03 -17.29
N ARG A 278 8.96 7.46 -17.31
CA ARG A 278 9.24 6.18 -18.02
C ARG A 278 8.40 5.02 -17.50
N LEU A 279 8.08 5.03 -16.21
CA LEU A 279 7.31 3.99 -15.55
C LEU A 279 5.79 4.30 -15.50
N ALA A 280 5.35 5.38 -16.13
CA ALA A 280 3.94 5.70 -16.25
C ALA A 280 3.20 4.62 -17.06
N PRO A 281 2.00 4.20 -16.64
CA PRO A 281 1.18 3.32 -17.46
C PRO A 281 0.78 4.04 -18.76
N GLN A 282 1.10 3.44 -19.90
CA GLN A 282 0.61 3.84 -21.22
C GLN A 282 -0.85 3.46 -21.41
#